data_AF-A0AA43UH70-F1
#
_entry.id   AF-A0AA43UH70-F1
#
_cell.length_a   1.000
_cell.length_b   1.000
_cell.length_c   1.000
_cell.angle_alpha   90.00
_cell.angle_beta   90.00
_cell.angle_gamma   90.00
#
_symmetry.space_group_name_H-M   'P 1'
#
loop_
_entity.id
_entity.type
_entity.pdbx_description
1 polymer ?
#
loop_
_entity_poly.entity_id
_entity_poly.type
_entity_poly.pdbx_seq_one_letter_code
_entity_poly.pdbx_strand_id
1 'polypeptide(L)'
;MFLTEFTIEEQNKLLNFFRENKILILCDILKGRGKFVAEWMLIIQKINNIQWVLLPINVVINHYGNEEITITPRGSLKIGKVTIQRKGGDNGKNTANMIQFKVNPSELFDCK
;
A
#
# COMPACT_ATOMS: atom_id res chain seq x y z
N MET A 1 6.50 0.38 -18.74
CA MET A 1 5.49 -0.65 -18.98
C MET A 1 4.57 -0.75 -17.79
N PHE A 2 3.29 -0.99 -18.03
CA PHE A 2 2.28 -1.38 -17.05
C PHE A 2 2.26 -2.90 -16.88
N LEU A 3 1.76 -3.39 -15.74
CA LEU A 3 1.71 -4.84 -15.48
C LEU A 3 0.85 -5.61 -16.48
N THR A 4 -0.16 -4.96 -17.06
CA THR A 4 -1.01 -5.51 -18.12
C THR A 4 -0.28 -5.72 -19.45
N GLU A 5 0.91 -5.14 -19.61
CA GLU A 5 1.73 -5.26 -20.83
C GLU A 5 2.76 -6.39 -20.74
N PHE A 6 2.90 -7.03 -19.58
CA PHE A 6 3.76 -8.20 -19.40
C PHE A 6 3.05 -9.48 -19.85
N THR A 7 3.82 -10.53 -20.14
CA THR A 7 3.28 -11.85 -20.40
C THR A 7 2.56 -12.40 -19.17
N ILE A 8 1.62 -13.33 -19.37
CA ILE A 8 0.91 -13.99 -18.26
C ILE A 8 1.89 -14.71 -17.32
N GLU A 9 2.99 -15.25 -17.84
CA GLU A 9 4.03 -15.89 -17.02
C GLU A 9 4.72 -14.89 -16.09
N GLU A 10 5.13 -13.72 -16.60
CA GLU A 10 5.75 -12.65 -15.81
C GLU A 10 4.78 -12.08 -14.77
N GLN A 11 3.51 -11.86 -15.17
CA GLN A 11 2.46 -11.43 -14.25
C GLN A 11 2.28 -12.44 -13.11
N ASN A 12 2.24 -13.74 -13.41
CA ASN A 12 2.10 -14.79 -12.41
C ASN A 12 3.31 -14.88 -11.48
N LYS A 13 4.55 -14.77 -11.99
CA LYS A 13 5.76 -14.71 -11.17
C LYS A 13 5.69 -13.56 -10.16
N LEU A 14 5.30 -12.38 -10.62
CA LEU A 14 5.16 -11.20 -9.77
C LEU A 14 4.08 -11.40 -8.70
N LEU A 15 2.88 -11.85 -9.11
CA LEU A 15 1.78 -12.09 -8.19
C LEU A 15 2.14 -13.13 -7.12
N ASN A 16 2.83 -14.21 -7.50
CA ASN A 16 3.26 -15.24 -6.56
C ASN A 16 4.27 -14.71 -5.54
N PHE A 17 5.27 -13.95 -5.98
CA PHE A 17 6.22 -13.30 -5.08
C PHE A 17 5.51 -12.46 -4.01
N PHE A 18 4.56 -11.61 -4.42
CA PHE A 18 3.84 -10.78 -3.47
C PHE A 18 2.87 -11.55 -2.58
N ARG A 19 2.30 -12.66 -3.05
CA ARG A 19 1.44 -13.54 -2.23
C ARG A 19 2.24 -14.22 -1.13
N GLU A 20 3.39 -14.78 -1.48
CA GLU A 20 4.29 -15.46 -0.54
C GLU A 20 4.85 -14.49 0.52
N ASN A 21 5.12 -13.24 0.13
CA ASN A 21 5.76 -12.24 0.99
C ASN A 21 4.80 -11.17 1.54
N LYS A 22 3.48 -11.38 1.40
CA LYS A 22 2.46 -10.35 1.68
C LYS A 22 2.60 -9.70 3.05
N ILE A 23 2.62 -10.52 4.10
CA ILE A 23 2.68 -10.04 5.49
C ILE A 23 4.00 -9.32 5.78
N LEU A 24 5.11 -9.87 5.30
CA LEU A 24 6.44 -9.28 5.45
C LEU A 24 6.48 -7.87 4.85
N ILE A 25 6.00 -7.73 3.61
CA ILE A 25 5.98 -6.45 2.88
C ILE A 25 5.07 -5.45 3.59
N LEU A 26 3.87 -5.86 4.02
CA LEU A 26 2.94 -4.98 4.72
C LEU A 26 3.51 -4.48 6.05
N CYS A 27 4.15 -5.35 6.83
CA CYS A 27 4.82 -4.97 8.06
C CYS A 27 5.95 -3.96 7.79
N ASP A 28 6.75 -4.19 6.77
CA ASP A 28 7.87 -3.29 6.45
C ASP A 28 7.42 -1.90 6.02
N ILE A 29 6.37 -1.81 5.19
CA ILE A 29 5.90 -0.52 4.66
C ILE A 29 4.99 0.25 5.63
N LEU A 30 4.31 -0.41 6.56
CA LEU A 30 3.40 0.23 7.51
C LEU A 30 4.02 0.42 8.91
N LYS A 31 4.66 -0.63 9.46
CA LYS A 31 5.25 -0.61 10.81
C LYS A 31 6.72 -0.22 10.79
N GLY A 32 7.47 -0.67 9.78
CA GLY A 32 8.92 -0.55 9.74
C GLY A 32 9.62 -1.52 10.70
N ARG A 33 10.91 -1.30 10.95
CA ARG A 33 11.75 -2.13 11.83
C ARG A 33 12.65 -1.27 12.72
N GLY A 34 13.13 -1.85 13.82
CA GLY A 34 14.10 -1.23 14.72
C GLY A 34 13.47 -0.42 15.86
N LYS A 35 14.22 0.55 16.39
CA LYS A 35 13.82 1.28 17.60
C LYS A 35 12.67 2.27 17.38
N PHE A 36 12.44 2.71 16.15
CA PHE A 36 11.44 3.73 15.80
C PHE A 36 10.34 3.14 14.91
N VAL A 37 9.86 1.95 15.27
CA VAL A 37 8.69 1.36 14.62
C VAL A 37 7.43 2.16 14.92
N ALA A 38 6.52 2.21 13.95
CA ALA A 38 5.19 2.76 14.18
C ALA A 38 4.37 1.75 15.00
N GLU A 39 4.05 2.10 16.25
CA GLU A 39 3.12 1.29 17.07
C GLU A 39 1.67 1.77 16.94
N TRP A 40 1.46 3.00 16.48
CA TRP A 40 0.16 3.64 16.33
C TRP A 40 0.13 4.46 15.04
N MET A 41 -1.06 4.59 14.44
CA MET A 41 -1.31 5.47 13.30
C MET A 41 -2.42 6.46 13.64
N LEU A 42 -2.10 7.75 13.58
CA LEU A 42 -3.03 8.86 13.75
C LEU A 42 -3.44 9.39 12.38
N ILE A 43 -4.73 9.33 12.05
CA ILE A 43 -5.28 9.96 10.86
C ILE A 43 -6.11 11.18 11.29
N ILE A 44 -5.87 12.30 10.62
CA ILE A 44 -6.61 13.55 10.82
C ILE A 44 -7.19 13.98 9.48
N GLN A 45 -8.51 14.01 9.36
CA GLN A 45 -9.20 14.54 8.19
C GLN A 45 -9.61 15.99 8.46
N LYS A 46 -9.11 16.91 7.63
CA LYS A 46 -9.33 18.36 7.75
C LYS A 46 -10.24 18.85 6.62
N ILE A 47 -11.50 18.40 6.61
CA ILE A 47 -12.51 18.84 5.66
C ILE A 47 -13.66 19.46 6.44
N ASN A 48 -13.79 20.78 6.39
CA ASN A 48 -14.73 21.59 7.18
C ASN A 48 -14.53 21.43 8.70
N ASN A 49 -14.99 20.29 9.25
CA ASN A 49 -14.79 19.90 10.64
C ASN A 49 -13.60 18.93 10.75
N ILE A 50 -12.82 19.07 11.82
CA ILE A 50 -11.68 18.19 12.07
C ILE A 50 -12.19 16.91 12.73
N GLN A 51 -11.96 15.78 12.07
CA GLN A 51 -12.13 14.46 12.68
C GLN A 51 -10.81 13.69 12.68
N TRP A 52 -10.65 12.82 13.66
CA TRP A 52 -9.46 12.00 13.81
C TRP A 52 -9.76 10.59 14.30
N VAL A 53 -8.82 9.69 14.05
CA VAL A 53 -8.80 8.32 14.57
C VAL A 53 -7.36 7.93 14.89
N LEU A 54 -7.16 7.26 16.03
CA LEU A 54 -5.88 6.70 16.44
C LEU A 54 -6.05 5.19 16.59
N LEU A 55 -5.31 4.40 15.81
CA LEU A 55 -5.38 2.94 15.85
C LEU A 55 -4.01 2.33 16.13
N PRO A 56 -3.93 1.21 16.86
CA PRO A 56 -2.69 0.48 16.97
C PRO A 56 -2.32 -0.16 15.63
N ILE A 57 -1.02 -0.26 15.35
CA ILE A 57 -0.50 -0.61 14.02
C ILE A 57 -0.95 -1.99 13.53
N ASN A 58 -1.24 -2.92 14.45
CA ASN A 58 -1.75 -4.25 14.12
C ASN A 58 -3.16 -4.19 13.47
N VAL A 59 -4.04 -3.30 13.95
CA VAL A 59 -5.36 -3.06 13.36
C VAL A 59 -5.19 -2.47 11.95
N VAL A 60 -4.25 -1.54 11.79
CA VAL A 60 -3.94 -0.90 10.51
C VAL A 60 -3.40 -1.91 9.48
N ILE A 61 -2.44 -2.75 9.88
CA ILE A 61 -1.89 -3.82 9.02
C ILE A 61 -2.98 -4.79 8.62
N ASN A 62 -3.84 -5.19 9.55
CA ASN A 62 -4.95 -6.09 9.26
C ASN A 62 -5.93 -5.48 8.26
N HIS A 63 -6.32 -4.21 8.45
CA HIS A 63 -7.23 -3.51 7.53
C HIS A 63 -6.67 -3.42 6.11
N TYR A 64 -5.42 -2.96 5.96
CA TYR A 64 -4.82 -2.80 4.63
C TYR A 64 -4.37 -4.11 4.01
N GLY A 65 -4.08 -5.11 4.84
CA GLY A 65 -3.70 -6.45 4.42
C GLY A 65 -4.86 -7.34 4.03
N ASN A 66 -6.10 -6.98 4.35
CA ASN A 66 -7.27 -7.71 3.88
C ASN A 66 -7.42 -7.58 2.36
N GLU A 67 -8.06 -8.57 1.73
CA GLU A 67 -8.26 -8.74 0.27
C GLU A 67 -7.10 -9.40 -0.50
N GLU A 68 -7.41 -9.86 -1.72
CA GLU A 68 -6.48 -10.55 -2.60
C GLU A 68 -5.45 -9.62 -3.22
N ILE A 69 -4.38 -10.23 -3.76
CA ILE A 69 -3.37 -9.53 -4.54
C ILE A 69 -3.77 -9.60 -6.02
N THR A 70 -3.98 -8.44 -6.64
CA THR A 70 -4.54 -8.33 -7.99
C THR A 70 -3.84 -7.26 -8.82
N ILE A 71 -3.81 -7.44 -10.13
CA ILE A 71 -3.42 -6.39 -11.08
C ILE A 71 -4.68 -5.57 -11.39
N THR A 72 -4.58 -4.24 -11.26
CA THR A 72 -5.69 -3.34 -11.55
C THR A 72 -5.91 -3.23 -13.07
N PRO A 73 -7.10 -2.78 -13.54
CA PRO A 73 -7.35 -2.59 -14.97
C PRO A 73 -6.38 -1.63 -15.67
N ARG A 74 -5.74 -0.73 -14.92
CA ARG A 74 -4.72 0.22 -15.41
C ARG A 74 -3.28 -0.31 -15.26
N GLY A 75 -3.12 -1.59 -14.91
CA GLY A 75 -1.83 -2.27 -14.80
C GLY A 75 -0.93 -1.81 -13.65
N SER A 76 -1.52 -1.34 -12.55
CA SER A 76 -0.84 -1.26 -11.24
C SER A 76 -1.11 -2.52 -10.42
N LEU A 77 -0.36 -2.73 -9.34
CA LEU A 77 -0.58 -3.87 -8.44
C LEU A 77 -1.33 -3.43 -7.19
N LYS A 78 -2.26 -4.24 -6.70
CA LYS A 78 -2.86 -4.10 -5.37
C LYS A 78 -2.43 -5.28 -4.50
N ILE A 79 -1.95 -4.98 -3.30
CA ILE A 79 -1.71 -5.95 -2.23
C ILE A 79 -2.74 -5.68 -1.14
N GLY A 80 -3.83 -6.43 -1.15
CA GLY A 80 -5.00 -6.05 -0.37
C GLY A 80 -5.47 -4.65 -0.76
N LYS A 81 -5.56 -3.75 0.21
CA LYS A 81 -5.95 -2.36 0.00
C LYS A 81 -4.76 -1.41 -0.26
N VAL A 82 -3.53 -1.92 -0.32
CA VAL A 82 -2.34 -1.14 -0.66
C VAL A 82 -2.12 -1.15 -2.18
N THR A 83 -2.04 0.01 -2.81
CA THR A 83 -1.69 0.15 -4.22
C THR A 83 -0.17 0.32 -4.39
N ILE A 84 0.41 -0.46 -5.29
CA ILE A 84 1.80 -0.38 -5.72
C ILE A 84 1.84 0.13 -7.14
N GLN A 85 2.59 1.20 -7.35
CA GLN A 85 2.74 1.84 -8.64
C GLN A 85 4.13 2.43 -8.82
N ARG A 86 4.52 2.66 -10.07
CA ARG A 86 5.60 3.60 -10.36
C ARG A 86 5.21 4.97 -9.79
N LYS A 87 6.15 5.67 -9.15
CA LYS A 87 5.92 6.99 -8.57
C LYS A 87 5.35 7.95 -9.62
N GLY A 88 5.95 7.97 -10.82
CA GLY A 88 5.57 8.89 -11.88
C GLY A 88 5.78 10.35 -11.48
N GLY A 89 5.44 11.29 -12.38
CA GLY A 89 5.54 12.73 -12.06
C GLY A 89 6.98 13.21 -11.87
N ASP A 90 7.21 14.00 -10.81
CA ASP A 90 8.49 14.61 -10.44
C ASP A 90 9.20 15.36 -11.60
N ASN A 91 8.43 15.97 -12.51
CA ASN A 91 8.96 16.63 -13.72
C ASN A 91 9.92 15.75 -14.54
N GLY A 92 9.70 14.43 -14.56
CA GLY A 92 10.53 13.49 -15.32
C GLY A 92 11.89 13.20 -14.70
N LYS A 93 12.15 13.62 -13.45
CA LYS A 93 13.37 13.26 -12.72
C LYS A 93 13.46 11.75 -12.52
N ASN A 94 14.68 11.26 -12.26
CA ASN A 94 14.94 9.84 -12.00
C ASN A 94 14.10 9.26 -10.84
N THR A 95 13.69 10.09 -9.87
CA THR A 95 12.80 9.71 -8.77
C THR A 95 11.43 9.22 -9.26
N ALA A 96 10.96 9.67 -10.43
CA ALA A 96 9.74 9.19 -11.06
C ALA A 96 9.77 7.68 -11.39
N ASN A 97 10.94 7.05 -11.36
CA ASN A 97 11.13 5.61 -11.62
C ASN A 97 11.08 4.76 -10.34
N MET A 98 10.94 5.36 -9.15
CA MET A 98 10.83 4.61 -7.90
C MET A 98 9.50 3.86 -7.79
N ILE A 99 9.51 2.77 -7.03
CA ILE A 99 8.29 2.08 -6.59
C ILE A 99 7.66 2.90 -5.46
N GLN A 100 6.35 3.09 -5.53
CA GLN A 100 5.57 3.83 -4.54
C GLN A 100 4.40 2.98 -4.06
N PHE A 101 4.22 2.97 -2.74
CA PHE A 101 3.07 2.37 -2.05
C PHE A 101 2.10 3.48 -1.67
N LYS A 102 0.80 3.24 -1.86
CA LYS A 102 -0.28 4.17 -1.50
C LYS A 102 -1.41 3.43 -0.81
N VAL A 103 -2.00 4.08 0.17
CA VAL A 103 -3.23 3.66 0.84
C VAL A 103 -4.21 4.83 0.87
N ASN A 104 -5.48 4.54 1.13
CA ASN A 104 -6.47 5.55 1.47
C ASN A 104 -6.59 5.63 3.01
N PRO A 105 -6.06 6.69 3.66
CA PRO A 105 -6.09 6.81 5.12
C PRO A 105 -7.49 6.97 5.71
N SER A 106 -8.43 7.51 4.92
CA SER A 106 -9.79 7.78 5.37
C SER A 106 -10.58 6.51 5.69
N GLU A 107 -10.21 5.35 5.14
CA GLU A 107 -10.86 4.07 5.44
C GLU A 107 -10.69 3.64 6.89
N LEU A 108 -9.67 4.16 7.60
CA LEU A 108 -9.44 3.81 9.00
C LEU A 108 -10.48 4.42 9.96
N PHE A 109 -11.30 5.37 9.49
CA PHE A 109 -12.44 5.87 10.28
C PHE A 109 -13.53 4.82 10.43
N ASP A 110 -13.62 3.86 9.51
CA ASP A 110 -14.59 2.75 9.55
C ASP A 110 -14.11 1.56 10.40
N CYS A 111 -12.87 1.61 10.91
CA CYS A 111 -12.29 0.60 11.79
C CYS A 111 -12.44 0.92 13.29
N LYS A 112 -13.22 1.96 13.62
CA LYS A 112 -13.52 2.35 15.00
C LYS A 112 -14.41 1.35 15.72
#